data_AF-G8QYN2-F1
#
_entry.id   AF-G8QYN2-F1
#
_cell.length_a   1.000
_cell.length_b   1.000
_cell.length_c   1.000
_cell.angle_alpha   90.00
_cell.angle_beta   90.00
_cell.angle_gamma   90.00
#
_symmetry.space_group_name_H-M   'P 1'
#
loop_
_entity.id
_entity.type
_entity.pdbx_description
1 polymer ?
#
loop_
_entity_poly.entity_id
_entity_poly.type
_entity_poly.pdbx_seq_one_letter_code
_entity_poly.pdbx_strand_id
1 'polypeptide(L)'
;MRNGIPLCIYILVTALATFLVRALPYYANFLDRLPKFLAKCLRLLPIAALGALIFPGVITDFQGRWYAGLLGIGIAFLLSYFKRGMIFPILFSVLITYLALVL
;
A
#
# COMPACT_ATOMS: atom_id res chain seq x y z
N MET A 1 23.17 10.72 23.99
CA MET A 1 23.49 9.69 22.98
C MET A 1 23.57 8.31 23.64
N ARG A 2 22.49 7.88 24.30
CA ARG A 2 22.43 6.67 25.12
C ARG A 2 21.14 5.97 24.74
N ASN A 3 21.22 4.68 24.37
CA ASN A 3 20.12 3.79 23.97
C ASN A 3 19.80 3.74 22.45
N GLY A 4 20.78 3.40 21.60
CA GLY A 4 20.49 2.93 20.21
C GLY A 4 19.98 1.48 20.14
N ILE A 5 20.27 0.69 21.17
CA ILE A 5 19.90 -0.72 21.32
C ILE A 5 18.37 -0.99 21.23
N PRO A 6 17.48 -0.23 21.91
CA PRO A 6 16.05 -0.48 21.82
C PRO A 6 15.50 -0.24 20.40
N LEU A 7 16.04 0.74 19.66
CA LEU A 7 15.56 1.08 18.33
C LEU A 7 15.84 -0.06 17.33
N CYS A 8 17.03 -0.67 17.42
CA CYS A 8 17.39 -1.83 16.61
C CYS A 8 16.47 -3.03 16.87
N ILE A 9 16.08 -3.28 18.13
CA ILE A 9 15.10 -4.31 18.46
C ILE A 9 13.75 -4.03 17.80
N TYR A 10 13.23 -2.80 17.88
CA TYR A 10 11.94 -2.46 17.27
C TYR A 10 11.96 -2.63 15.75
N ILE A 11 13.03 -2.18 15.09
CA ILE A 11 13.20 -2.36 13.64
C ILE A 11 13.30 -3.84 13.28
N LEU A 12 14.05 -4.64 14.04
CA LEU A 12 14.20 -6.07 13.76
C LEU A 12 12.89 -6.83 13.95
N VAL A 13 12.13 -6.53 15.00
CA VAL A 13 10.82 -7.16 15.27
C VAL A 13 9.81 -6.79 14.19
N THR A 14 9.72 -5.52 13.81
CA THR A 14 8.79 -5.06 12.76
C THR A 14 9.19 -5.57 11.37
N ALA A 15 10.49 -5.63 11.07
CA ALA A 15 11.00 -6.22 9.85
C ALA A 15 10.67 -7.72 9.77
N LEU A 16 10.92 -8.48 10.84
CA LEU A 16 10.58 -9.90 10.91
C LEU A 16 9.07 -10.12 10.76
N ALA A 17 8.24 -9.36 11.48
CA ALA A 17 6.79 -9.47 11.39
C ALA A 17 6.27 -9.19 9.97
N THR A 18 6.77 -8.14 9.31
CA THR A 18 6.36 -7.77 7.93
C THR A 18 6.85 -8.80 6.92
N PHE A 19 8.08 -9.29 7.08
CA PHE A 19 8.64 -10.32 6.21
C PHE A 19 7.87 -11.63 6.35
N LEU A 20 7.47 -12.00 7.58
CA LEU A 20 6.64 -13.17 7.83
C LEU A 20 5.30 -13.05 7.09
N VAL A 21 4.59 -11.92 7.24
CA VAL A 21 3.31 -11.67 6.57
C VAL A 21 3.46 -11.70 5.03
N ARG A 22 4.57 -11.21 4.48
CA ARG A 22 4.87 -11.25 3.03
C ARG A 22 5.33 -12.62 2.52
N ALA A 23 6.03 -13.40 3.34
CA ALA A 23 6.50 -14.74 2.99
C ALA A 23 5.41 -15.81 3.18
N LEU A 24 4.44 -15.55 4.06
CA LEU A 24 3.28 -16.41 4.29
C LEU A 24 2.54 -16.78 2.99
N PRO A 25 2.19 -15.86 2.07
CA PRO A 25 1.55 -16.23 0.81
C PRO A 25 2.46 -17.05 -0.12
N TYR A 26 3.78 -16.97 0.03
CA TYR A 26 4.73 -17.77 -0.76
C TYR A 26 4.85 -19.21 -0.23
N TYR A 27 4.82 -19.38 1.09
CA TYR A 27 4.92 -20.70 1.74
C TYR A 27 3.55 -21.36 2.01
N ALA A 28 2.45 -20.68 1.68
CA ALA A 28 1.08 -21.16 1.86
C ALA A 28 0.70 -22.30 0.90
N ASN A 29 1.41 -23.43 0.95
CA ASN A 29 0.95 -24.72 0.39
C ASN A 29 -0.36 -25.21 1.04
N PHE A 30 -0.79 -24.58 2.15
CA PHE A 30 -2.09 -24.81 2.77
C PHE A 30 -3.27 -24.33 1.92
N LEU A 31 -3.05 -23.34 1.03
CA LEU A 31 -4.10 -22.87 0.12
C LEU A 31 -4.56 -23.95 -0.87
N ASP A 32 -3.68 -24.89 -1.24
CA ASP A 32 -4.02 -26.01 -2.12
C ASP A 32 -4.90 -27.08 -1.44
N ARG A 33 -4.96 -27.10 -0.10
CA ARG A 33 -5.87 -27.95 0.68
C ARG A 33 -7.27 -27.33 0.86
N LEU A 34 -7.42 -26.03 0.57
CA LEU A 34 -8.67 -25.30 0.72
C LEU A 34 -9.57 -25.48 -0.51
N PRO A 35 -10.91 -25.46 -0.36
CA PRO A 35 -11.82 -25.40 -1.50
C PRO A 35 -11.48 -24.23 -2.42
N LYS A 36 -11.55 -24.46 -3.74
CA LYS A 36 -11.10 -23.55 -4.80
C LYS A 36 -11.61 -22.10 -4.62
N PHE A 37 -12.80 -21.92 -4.07
CA PHE A 37 -13.38 -20.61 -3.78
C PHE A 37 -12.58 -19.85 -2.71
N LEU A 38 -12.34 -20.48 -1.56
CA LEU A 38 -11.71 -19.83 -0.41
C LEU A 38 -10.23 -19.52 -0.65
N ALA A 39 -9.53 -20.42 -1.35
CA ALA A 39 -8.14 -20.19 -1.77
C ALA A 39 -8.02 -18.98 -2.72
N LYS A 40 -8.99 -18.80 -3.62
CA LYS A 40 -9.03 -17.65 -4.54
C LYS A 40 -9.32 -16.34 -3.79
N CYS A 41 -10.22 -16.37 -2.81
CA CYS A 41 -10.48 -15.22 -1.93
C CYS A 41 -9.26 -14.81 -1.10
N LEU A 42 -8.55 -15.77 -0.47
CA LEU A 42 -7.34 -15.48 0.32
C LEU A 42 -6.20 -14.90 -0.52
N ARG A 43 -6.07 -15.29 -1.79
CA ARG A 43 -5.09 -14.69 -2.71
C ARG A 43 -5.41 -13.25 -3.08
N LEU A 44 -6.69 -12.89 -3.14
CA LEU A 44 -7.16 -11.55 -3.46
C LEU A 44 -7.23 -10.65 -2.22
N LEU A 45 -7.31 -11.23 -1.02
CA LEU A 45 -7.44 -10.52 0.25
C LEU A 45 -6.35 -9.43 0.45
N PRO A 46 -5.05 -9.66 0.22
CA PRO A 46 -4.02 -8.64 0.45
C PRO A 46 -4.20 -7.43 -0.46
N ILE A 47 -4.54 -7.67 -1.73
CA ILE A 47 -4.74 -6.62 -2.73
C ILE A 47 -6.02 -5.83 -2.43
N ALA A 48 -7.09 -6.53 -2.03
CA ALA A 48 -8.34 -5.90 -1.62
C ALA A 48 -8.19 -5.08 -0.34
N ALA A 49 -7.45 -5.60 0.65
CA ALA A 49 -7.15 -4.91 1.90
C ALA A 49 -6.32 -3.63 1.64
N LEU A 50 -5.30 -3.69 0.78
CA LEU A 50 -4.54 -2.50 0.38
C LEU A 50 -5.44 -1.45 -0.27
N GLY A 51 -6.32 -1.84 -1.19
CA GLY A 51 -7.28 -0.90 -1.80
C GLY A 51 -8.24 -0.28 -0.78
N ALA A 52 -8.81 -1.11 0.10
CA ALA A 52 -9.73 -0.68 1.16
C ALA A 52 -9.07 0.24 2.21
N LEU A 53 -7.75 0.12 2.43
CA LEU A 53 -7.00 1.01 3.32
C LEU A 53 -6.63 2.33 2.64
N ILE A 54 -6.19 2.27 1.37
CA ILE A 54 -5.69 3.45 0.65
C ILE A 54 -6.83 4.41 0.31
N PHE A 55 -7.97 3.89 -0.15
CA PHE A 55 -9.10 4.71 -0.59
C PHE A 55 -9.63 5.70 0.48
N PRO A 56 -9.92 5.27 1.73
CA PRO A 56 -10.32 6.21 2.78
C PRO A 56 -9.19 7.15 3.21
N GLY A 57 -7.93 6.71 3.19
CA GLY A 57 -6.78 7.57 3.52
C GLY A 57 -6.72 8.81 2.63
N VAL A 58 -6.89 8.62 1.33
CA VAL A 58 -6.86 9.73 0.34
C VAL A 58 -7.95 10.79 0.57
N ILE A 59 -9.10 10.40 1.14
CA ILE A 59 -10.22 11.31 1.42
C ILE A 59 -10.06 11.99 2.79
N THR A 60 -9.52 11.26 3.78
CA THR A 60 -9.49 11.69 5.18
C THR A 60 -8.23 12.44 5.58
N ASP A 61 -7.10 12.22 4.90
CA ASP A 61 -5.82 12.89 5.23
C ASP A 61 -5.86 14.40 4.95
N PHE A 62 -6.62 14.85 3.95
CA PHE A 62 -6.66 16.26 3.54
C PHE A 62 -7.88 16.97 4.12
N GLN A 63 -7.77 17.45 5.37
CA GLN A 63 -8.83 18.20 6.05
C GLN A 63 -9.25 19.43 5.23
N GLY A 64 -10.41 19.35 4.58
CA GLY A 64 -11.00 20.41 3.75
C GLY A 64 -10.63 20.40 2.27
N ARG A 65 -9.68 19.57 1.82
CA ARG A 65 -9.17 19.53 0.42
C ARG A 65 -9.18 18.11 -0.16
N TRP A 66 -10.30 17.40 -0.03
CA TRP A 66 -10.49 16.03 -0.53
C TRP A 66 -10.21 15.89 -2.05
N TYR A 67 -10.41 16.96 -2.82
CA TYR A 67 -10.11 16.99 -4.25
C TYR A 67 -8.63 16.73 -4.57
N ALA A 68 -7.70 17.18 -3.71
CA ALA A 68 -6.27 17.00 -3.94
C ALA A 68 -5.88 15.52 -3.91
N GLY A 69 -6.41 14.78 -2.94
CA GLY A 69 -6.25 13.33 -2.86
C GLY A 69 -6.86 12.60 -4.06
N LEU A 70 -8.09 12.96 -4.44
CA LEU A 70 -8.78 12.33 -5.58
C LEU A 70 -8.01 12.52 -6.90
N LEU A 71 -7.45 13.70 -7.12
CA LEU A 71 -6.62 14.01 -8.29
C LEU A 71 -5.31 13.20 -8.28
N GLY A 72 -4.65 13.10 -7.13
CA GLY A 72 -3.45 12.29 -6.95
C GLY A 72 -3.69 10.81 -7.28
N ILE A 73 -4.77 10.23 -6.76
CA ILE A 73 -5.15 8.84 -7.02
C ILE A 73 -5.56 8.62 -8.48
N GLY A 74 -6.32 9.56 -9.07
CA GLY A 74 -6.81 9.45 -10.44
C GLY A 74 -5.66 9.44 -11.45
N ILE A 75 -4.67 10.30 -11.25
CA ILE A 75 -3.49 10.37 -12.11
C ILE A 75 -2.59 9.16 -11.92
N ALA A 76 -2.39 8.71 -10.68
CA ALA A 76 -1.67 7.48 -10.40
C ALA A 76 -2.30 6.29 -11.15
N PHE A 77 -3.63 6.16 -11.09
CA PHE A 77 -4.38 5.12 -11.75
C PHE A 77 -4.22 5.19 -13.28
N LEU A 78 -4.40 6.37 -13.87
CA LEU A 78 -4.33 6.57 -15.31
C LEU A 78 -2.93 6.31 -15.87
N LEU A 79 -1.88 6.80 -15.20
CA LEU A 79 -0.49 6.59 -15.62
C LEU A 79 -0.02 5.16 -15.37
N SER A 80 -0.50 4.51 -14.31
CA SER A 80 -0.19 3.11 -14.04
C SER A 80 -0.80 2.17 -15.09
N TYR A 81 -1.88 2.56 -15.76
CA TYR A 81 -2.46 1.78 -16.87
C TYR A 81 -1.56 1.81 -18.12
N PHE A 82 -0.89 2.94 -18.38
CA PHE A 82 -0.10 3.14 -19.58
C PHE A 82 1.37 2.74 -19.46
N LYS A 83 1.98 2.86 -18.27
CA LYS A 83 3.40 2.54 -18.04
C LYS A 83 3.58 1.27 -17.21
N ARG A 84 4.48 0.38 -17.67
CA ARG A 84 4.95 -0.82 -16.93
C ARG A 84 5.78 -0.52 -15.66
N GLY A 85 6.06 0.74 -15.34
CA GLY A 85 6.95 1.11 -14.25
C GLY A 85 6.23 1.82 -13.12
N MET A 86 6.50 1.43 -11.87
CA MET A 86 5.87 2.01 -10.67
C MET A 86 6.34 3.43 -10.36
N ILE A 87 7.58 3.77 -10.75
CA ILE A 87 8.25 5.03 -10.35
C ILE A 87 7.52 6.25 -10.92
N PHE A 88 7.12 6.21 -12.20
CA PHE A 88 6.48 7.36 -12.86
C PHE A 88 5.10 7.69 -12.26
N PRO A 89 4.15 6.74 -12.12
CA PRO A 89 2.86 7.00 -11.47
C PRO A 89 3.00 7.62 -10.08
N ILE A 90 3.94 7.14 -9.26
CA ILE A 90 4.18 7.65 -7.91
C ILE A 90 4.66 9.10 -7.96
N LEU A 91 5.65 9.39 -8.80
CA LEU A 91 6.23 10.73 -8.91
C LEU A 91 5.19 11.77 -9.34
N PHE A 92 4.39 11.45 -10.37
CA PHE A 92 3.32 12.34 -10.83
C PHE A 92 2.18 12.48 -9.82
N SER A 93 1.81 11.39 -9.14
CA SER A 93 0.77 11.43 -8.10
C SER A 93 1.14 12.38 -6.96
N VAL A 94 2.37 12.28 -6.46
CA VAL A 94 2.88 13.17 -5.39
C VAL A 94 2.95 14.61 -5.89
N LEU A 95 3.46 14.84 -7.11
CA LEU A 95 3.62 16.17 -7.67
C LEU A 95 2.28 16.89 -7.88
N ILE A 96 1.25 16.21 -8.40
CA ILE A 96 -0.08 16.80 -8.53
C ILE A 96 -0.73 17.02 -7.17
N THR A 97 -0.64 16.05 -6.25
CA THR A 97 -1.23 16.20 -4.91
C THR A 97 -0.64 17.43 -4.20
N TYR A 98 0.67 17.61 -4.30
CA TYR A 98 1.36 18.79 -3.76
C TYR A 98 0.89 20.08 -4.44
N LEU A 99 0.84 20.12 -5.77
CA LEU A 99 0.38 21.30 -6.51
C LEU A 99 -1.07 21.69 -6.13
N ALA A 100 -1.95 20.70 -5.98
CA ALA A 100 -3.36 20.88 -5.60
C ALA A 100 -3.57 21.31 -4.14
N LEU A 101 -2.59 21.07 -3.27
CA LEU A 101 -2.61 21.58 -1.89
C LEU A 101 -2.10 23.01 -1.78
N VAL A 102 -1.11 23.36 -2.60
CA VAL A 102 -0.50 24.70 -2.62
C VAL A 102 -1.40 25.75 -3.28
N LEU A 103 -2.19 25.33 -4.28
CA LEU A 103 -3.18 26.18 -4.98
C LEU A 103 -4.44 26.37 -4.15
#